data_AF-A0A6B2L379-F1
#
_entry.id   AF-A0A6B2L379-F1
#
_cell.length_a   1.000
_cell.length_b   1.000
_cell.length_c   1.000
_cell.angle_alpha   90.00
_cell.angle_beta   90.00
_cell.angle_gamma   90.00
#
_symmetry.space_group_name_H-M   'P 1'
#
loop_
_entity.id
_entity.type
_entity.pdbx_description
1 polymer ?
#
loop_
_entity_poly.entity_id
_entity_poly.type
_entity_poly.pdbx_seq_one_letter_code
_entity_poly.pdbx_strand_id
1 'polypeptide(L)'
;MNESIGVSGAILDAAGSELLEEITKCDPCRTGEARVTKGYNLPSRFVIHTVGPRYNEKYKTAAENALHNCYRSCLEVLKEQNLKTIAFPVINSQKRGYPPEPGAHIAIRTVRRFLEHWGKDIESVVFTVVNVEEFKLYNRILGLYFPRNKKELITSKEELPRDTGNEFGETVIEERKIRITAFPGMKDIPTSPRPQPAPAPSAPAPVSPPTEAKVPNTFAMMKTDFDEERKKKLENMSPHEKERLVQQQVYINHLYKAQATDLSDIARLNVIYESGKDAHGRPVVVFIGQRLPSERSQLDRVFLYMIRIMDTIVDNNYVMVYVHTNMENKDTPEFSWMKQVYGIMDYKYGDHLSAFYVVHPTFWLKVFEGVISTLVVNDSFWSKVRYVPKLELLYESIDPDQVILPEEVYKYDVKENGVSSRHPVRRGSQAESLVNDL
;
A
#
# COMPACT_ATOMS: atom_id res chain seq x y z
N MET A 1 15.34 21.10 9.39
CA MET A 1 15.30 20.37 8.10
C MET A 1 16.41 19.32 7.98
N ASN A 2 17.33 19.21 8.95
CA ASN A 2 18.49 18.32 8.86
C ASN A 2 18.25 16.96 9.54
N GLU A 3 17.00 16.49 9.57
CA GLU A 3 16.70 15.16 10.13
C GLU A 3 17.08 14.11 9.08
N SER A 4 18.04 13.23 9.41
CA SER A 4 18.59 12.23 8.47
C SER A 4 18.01 10.82 8.68
N ILE A 5 16.88 10.70 9.38
CA ILE A 5 16.30 9.41 9.76
C ILE A 5 14.90 9.29 9.15
N GLY A 6 14.50 8.06 8.79
CA GLY A 6 13.17 7.77 8.24
C GLY A 6 12.99 8.36 6.84
N VAL A 7 11.81 8.91 6.56
CA VAL A 7 11.47 9.48 5.24
C VAL A 7 12.44 10.60 4.85
N SER A 8 12.85 11.45 5.79
CA SER A 8 13.79 12.54 5.50
C SER A 8 15.17 12.02 5.08
N GLY A 9 15.66 10.96 5.73
CA GLY A 9 16.91 10.28 5.32
C GLY A 9 16.79 9.68 3.92
N ALA A 10 15.72 8.91 3.67
CA ALA A 10 15.49 8.30 2.37
C ALA A 10 15.38 9.32 1.22
N ILE A 11 14.76 10.48 1.46
CA ILE A 11 14.69 11.58 0.49
C ILE A 11 16.06 12.19 0.24
N LEU A 12 16.86 12.44 1.29
CA LEU A 12 18.21 12.99 1.17
C LEU A 12 19.12 12.03 0.38
N ASP A 13 19.09 10.75 0.72
CA ASP A 13 19.89 9.70 0.07
C ASP A 13 19.54 9.58 -1.41
N ALA A 14 18.25 9.62 -1.76
CA ALA A 14 17.79 9.49 -3.13
C ALA A 14 17.95 10.77 -3.97
N ALA A 15 17.92 11.96 -3.36
CA ALA A 15 18.09 13.24 -4.06
C ALA A 15 19.55 13.58 -4.37
N GLY A 16 20.50 13.07 -3.57
CA GLY A 16 21.93 13.40 -3.67
C GLY A 16 22.35 14.54 -2.74
N SER A 17 23.67 14.75 -2.64
CA SER A 17 24.30 15.73 -1.75
C SER A 17 23.86 17.17 -1.98
N GLU A 18 23.46 17.49 -3.21
CA GLU A 18 23.07 18.83 -3.65
C GLU A 18 21.81 19.33 -2.93
N LEU A 19 20.91 18.41 -2.56
CA LEU A 19 19.73 18.74 -1.76
C LEU A 19 20.14 19.23 -0.37
N LEU A 20 21.12 18.58 0.26
CA LEU A 20 21.61 18.99 1.58
C LEU A 20 22.30 20.36 1.52
N GLU A 21 23.03 20.64 0.45
CA GLU A 21 23.64 21.97 0.23
C GLU A 21 22.60 23.08 0.11
N GLU A 22 21.50 22.85 -0.64
CA GLU A 22 20.41 23.82 -0.75
C GLU A 22 19.70 24.02 0.60
N ILE A 23 19.38 22.94 1.31
CA ILE A 23 18.78 23.00 2.65
C ILE A 23 19.64 23.80 3.62
N THR A 24 20.97 23.65 3.56
CA THR A 24 21.90 24.36 4.45
C THR A 24 21.97 25.86 4.15
N LYS A 25 21.68 26.26 2.91
CA LYS A 25 21.61 27.66 2.48
C LYS A 25 20.24 28.30 2.76
N CYS A 26 19.20 27.50 3.01
CA CYS A 26 17.86 27.98 3.32
C CYS A 26 17.71 28.38 4.79
N ASP A 27 16.80 29.34 5.04
CA ASP A 27 16.43 29.73 6.40
C ASP A 27 15.82 28.55 7.20
N PRO A 28 16.00 28.51 8.53
CA PRO A 28 15.38 27.51 9.37
C PRO A 28 13.85 27.45 9.19
N CYS A 29 13.32 26.25 8.99
CA CYS A 29 11.88 26.00 8.90
C CYS A 29 11.31 25.77 10.30
N ARG A 30 10.34 26.61 10.71
CA ARG A 30 9.65 26.49 12.00
C ARG A 30 8.57 25.41 11.94
N THR A 31 8.14 24.92 13.11
CA THR A 31 7.04 23.95 13.20
C THR A 31 5.77 24.52 12.53
N GLY A 32 5.17 23.75 11.63
CA GLY A 32 3.99 24.17 10.88
C GLY A 32 4.28 24.99 9.62
N GLU A 33 5.52 25.38 9.35
CA GLU A 33 5.89 26.06 8.10
C GLU A 33 6.33 25.08 7.02
N ALA A 34 6.39 25.55 5.77
CA ALA A 34 6.95 24.83 4.65
C ALA A 34 8.06 25.64 3.94
N ARG A 35 9.02 24.96 3.33
CA ARG A 35 10.07 25.51 2.45
C ARG A 35 10.23 24.62 1.23
N VAL A 36 10.55 25.19 0.08
CA VAL A 36 10.70 24.44 -1.17
C VAL A 36 12.17 24.42 -1.60
N THR A 37 12.61 23.26 -2.08
CA THR A 37 13.91 23.07 -2.74
C THR A 37 13.70 22.29 -4.03
N LYS A 38 14.73 22.20 -4.87
CA LYS A 38 14.69 21.32 -6.05
C LYS A 38 14.70 19.85 -5.62
N GLY A 39 14.25 18.97 -6.53
CA GLY A 39 14.25 17.52 -6.31
C GLY A 39 15.56 16.80 -6.67
N TYR A 40 16.44 17.45 -7.44
CA TYR A 40 17.74 16.87 -7.85
C TYR A 40 17.60 15.51 -8.53
N ASN A 41 18.17 14.44 -7.98
CA ASN A 41 18.10 13.10 -8.55
C ASN A 41 16.72 12.44 -8.36
N LEU A 42 15.81 13.06 -7.60
CA LEU A 42 14.45 12.56 -7.47
C LEU A 42 13.66 12.77 -8.77
N PRO A 43 12.70 11.86 -9.07
CA PRO A 43 11.78 12.06 -10.17
C PRO A 43 10.83 13.26 -9.94
N SER A 44 10.67 13.72 -8.70
CA SER A 44 9.87 14.90 -8.36
C SER A 44 10.61 16.20 -8.69
N ARG A 45 9.91 17.18 -9.25
CA ARG A 45 10.49 18.50 -9.58
C ARG A 45 11.01 19.24 -8.35
N PHE A 46 10.29 19.15 -7.24
CA PHE A 46 10.57 19.86 -6.00
C PHE A 46 10.38 18.96 -4.79
N VAL A 47 11.06 19.29 -3.70
CA VAL A 47 10.80 18.76 -2.37
C VAL A 47 10.28 19.90 -1.50
N ILE A 48 9.12 19.70 -0.89
CA ILE A 48 8.54 20.65 0.07
C ILE A 48 8.82 20.13 1.47
N HIS A 49 9.69 20.84 2.19
CA HIS A 49 10.12 20.51 3.54
C HIS A 49 9.20 21.17 4.55
N THR A 50 8.69 20.40 5.50
CA THR A 50 7.88 20.90 6.62
C THR A 50 8.28 20.22 7.92
N VAL A 51 8.01 20.87 9.05
CA VAL A 51 8.37 20.37 10.38
C VAL A 51 7.11 20.08 11.19
N GLY A 52 6.81 18.79 11.35
CA GLY A 52 5.69 18.32 12.17
C GLY A 52 5.88 18.58 13.67
N PRO A 53 4.79 18.76 14.43
CA PRO A 53 4.84 19.03 15.87
C PRO A 53 5.35 17.80 16.66
N ARG A 54 5.97 18.08 17.81
CA ARG A 54 6.16 17.05 18.86
C ARG A 54 4.88 16.99 19.68
N TYR A 55 4.28 15.81 19.79
CA TYR A 55 3.02 15.66 20.48
C TYR A 55 3.23 15.58 22.00
N ASN A 56 2.42 16.32 22.72
CA ASN A 56 2.30 16.22 24.16
C ASN A 56 0.84 16.50 24.50
N GLU A 57 0.23 15.65 25.32
CA GLU A 57 -1.18 15.74 25.68
C GLU A 57 -1.52 17.10 26.34
N LYS A 58 -0.60 17.70 27.09
CA LYS A 58 -0.74 19.05 27.68
C LYS A 58 -0.88 20.16 26.64
N TYR A 59 -0.36 19.93 25.43
CA TYR A 59 -0.33 20.91 24.34
C TYR A 59 -1.07 20.40 23.10
N LYS A 60 -2.07 19.54 23.29
CA LYS A 60 -2.87 18.92 22.22
C LYS A 60 -3.30 19.93 21.17
N THR A 61 -3.95 21.00 21.59
CA THR A 61 -4.46 22.05 20.69
C THR A 61 -3.37 22.76 19.88
N ALA A 62 -2.19 22.96 20.47
CA ALA A 62 -1.05 23.55 19.74
C ALA A 62 -0.49 22.55 18.71
N ALA A 63 -0.44 21.26 19.06
CA ALA A 63 -0.02 20.21 18.14
C ALA A 63 -1.00 20.03 16.97
N GLU A 64 -2.31 20.12 17.22
CA GLU A 64 -3.34 20.03 16.18
C GLU A 64 -3.24 21.18 15.17
N ASN A 65 -3.12 22.42 15.65
CA ASN A 65 -2.92 23.59 14.80
C ASN A 65 -1.60 23.53 14.02
N ALA A 66 -0.51 23.12 14.68
CA ALA A 66 0.78 22.97 14.02
C ALA A 66 0.76 21.92 12.91
N LEU A 67 0.09 20.78 13.12
CA LEU A 67 -0.05 19.74 12.12
C LEU A 67 -0.92 20.21 10.94
N HIS A 68 -2.04 20.90 11.23
CA HIS A 68 -2.86 21.56 10.21
C HIS A 68 -2.02 22.49 9.33
N ASN A 69 -1.21 23.36 9.97
CA ASN A 69 -0.36 24.30 9.26
C ASN A 69 0.70 23.61 8.40
N CYS A 70 1.27 22.47 8.83
CA CYS A 70 2.20 21.69 8.00
C CYS A 70 1.58 21.34 6.63
N TYR A 71 0.38 20.74 6.64
CA TYR A 71 -0.33 20.39 5.41
C TYR A 71 -0.74 21.64 4.62
N ARG A 72 -1.28 22.66 5.31
CA ARG A 72 -1.74 23.89 4.66
C ARG A 72 -0.61 24.63 3.96
N SER A 73 0.51 24.88 4.64
CA SER A 73 1.65 25.57 4.05
C SER A 73 2.27 24.79 2.88
N CYS A 74 2.27 23.45 2.92
CA CYS A 74 2.70 22.66 1.76
C CYS A 74 1.77 22.83 0.55
N LEU A 75 0.45 22.88 0.78
CA LEU A 75 -0.54 23.12 -0.28
C LEU A 75 -0.48 24.56 -0.83
N GLU A 76 -0.17 25.54 0.02
CA GLU A 76 0.10 26.92 -0.39
C GLU A 76 1.33 26.98 -1.30
N VAL A 77 2.43 26.32 -0.92
CA VAL A 77 3.63 26.20 -1.78
C VAL A 77 3.31 25.51 -3.10
N LEU A 78 2.52 24.43 -3.10
CA LEU A 78 2.06 23.78 -4.33
C LEU A 78 1.38 24.79 -5.27
N LYS A 79 0.46 25.59 -4.73
CA LYS A 79 -0.26 26.61 -5.51
C LYS A 79 0.66 27.73 -6.00
N GLU A 80 1.53 28.26 -5.14
CA GLU A 80 2.49 29.31 -5.49
C GLU A 80 3.47 28.88 -6.59
N GLN A 81 3.87 27.60 -6.58
CA GLN A 81 4.75 27.01 -7.59
C GLN A 81 4.00 26.49 -8.83
N ASN A 82 2.67 26.67 -8.89
CA ASN A 82 1.79 26.19 -9.94
C ASN A 82 1.97 24.69 -10.24
N LEU A 83 2.06 23.89 -9.17
CA LEU A 83 2.18 22.44 -9.23
C LEU A 83 0.81 21.79 -9.23
N LYS A 84 0.65 20.74 -10.04
CA LYS A 84 -0.63 20.02 -10.17
C LYS A 84 -0.72 18.79 -9.29
N THR A 85 0.42 18.25 -8.85
CA THR A 85 0.49 17.01 -8.08
C THR A 85 1.39 17.17 -6.86
N ILE A 86 0.99 16.54 -5.75
CA ILE A 86 1.78 16.49 -4.51
C ILE A 86 1.59 15.16 -3.81
N ALA A 87 2.67 14.65 -3.23
CA ALA A 87 2.67 13.46 -2.39
C ALA A 87 3.04 13.83 -0.95
N PHE A 88 2.19 13.46 -0.01
CA PHE A 88 2.37 13.67 1.42
C PHE A 88 2.74 12.37 2.12
N PRO A 89 3.89 12.28 2.80
CA PRO A 89 4.07 11.24 3.81
C PRO A 89 3.16 11.49 5.01
N VAL A 90 3.09 10.53 5.92
CA VAL A 90 2.47 10.71 7.24
C VAL A 90 3.35 11.66 8.08
N ILE A 91 3.07 12.97 8.02
CA ILE A 91 3.86 14.02 8.70
C ILE A 91 3.83 13.83 10.22
N ASN A 92 2.70 13.36 10.76
CA ASN A 92 2.48 13.04 12.16
C ASN A 92 3.10 11.70 12.57
N SER A 93 4.38 11.49 12.26
CA SER A 93 5.09 10.23 12.52
C SER A 93 4.97 9.75 13.98
N GLN A 94 4.91 8.43 14.17
CA GLN A 94 4.89 7.79 15.49
C GLN A 94 6.08 8.20 16.37
N LYS A 95 7.25 8.49 15.75
CA LYS A 95 8.45 8.98 16.45
C LYS A 95 8.20 10.27 17.25
N ARG A 96 7.28 11.12 16.79
CA ARG A 96 6.91 12.38 17.47
C ARG A 96 5.76 12.19 18.49
N GLY A 97 5.34 10.95 18.72
CA GLY A 97 4.32 10.57 19.69
C GLY A 97 2.89 10.99 19.32
N TYR A 98 2.66 11.40 18.07
CA TYR A 98 1.35 11.89 17.66
C TYR A 98 0.37 10.71 17.47
N PRO A 99 -0.83 10.74 18.09
CA PRO A 99 -1.83 9.70 17.90
C PRO A 99 -2.20 9.53 16.42
N PRO A 100 -2.08 8.33 15.82
CA PRO A 100 -2.25 8.13 14.38
C PRO A 100 -3.61 8.61 13.85
N GLU A 101 -4.70 8.24 14.51
CA GLU A 101 -6.07 8.53 14.04
C GLU A 101 -6.42 10.03 14.09
N PRO A 102 -6.23 10.76 15.21
CA PRO A 102 -6.37 12.21 15.22
C PRO A 102 -5.49 12.92 14.18
N GLY A 103 -4.26 12.46 13.97
CA GLY A 103 -3.36 13.02 12.96
C GLY A 103 -3.90 12.84 11.53
N ALA A 104 -4.41 11.65 11.21
CA ALA A 104 -5.00 11.35 9.91
C ALA A 104 -6.27 12.19 9.64
N HIS A 105 -7.13 12.40 10.65
CA HIS A 105 -8.27 13.30 10.54
C HIS A 105 -7.85 14.73 10.17
N ILE A 106 -6.80 15.27 10.81
CA ILE A 106 -6.29 16.62 10.52
C ILE A 106 -5.72 16.70 9.11
N ALA A 107 -4.90 15.72 8.72
CA ALA A 107 -4.30 15.65 7.39
C ALA A 107 -5.37 15.68 6.29
N ILE A 108 -6.33 14.76 6.37
CA ILE A 108 -7.35 14.55 5.34
C ILE A 108 -8.35 15.70 5.33
N ARG A 109 -8.79 16.20 6.51
CA ARG A 109 -9.65 17.38 6.59
C ARG A 109 -9.03 18.61 5.96
N THR A 110 -7.75 18.86 6.25
CA THR A 110 -7.02 20.03 5.72
C THR A 110 -6.95 19.98 4.20
N VAL A 111 -6.57 18.84 3.65
CA VAL A 111 -6.55 18.60 2.19
C VAL A 111 -7.96 18.75 1.60
N ARG A 112 -8.98 18.15 2.22
CA ARG A 112 -10.38 18.25 1.77
C ARG A 112 -10.84 19.70 1.65
N ARG A 113 -10.68 20.50 2.70
CA ARG A 113 -11.09 21.91 2.71
C ARG A 113 -10.30 22.75 1.71
N PHE A 114 -9.00 22.48 1.58
CA PHE A 114 -8.19 23.15 0.57
C PHE A 114 -8.67 22.85 -0.85
N LEU A 115 -8.96 21.58 -1.16
CA LEU A 115 -9.45 21.17 -2.48
C LEU A 115 -10.85 21.72 -2.79
N GLU A 116 -11.72 21.94 -1.79
CA GLU A 116 -13.01 22.60 -2.00
C GLU A 116 -12.86 24.04 -2.54
N HIS A 117 -11.79 24.73 -2.16
CA HIS A 117 -11.54 26.12 -2.55
C HIS A 117 -10.63 26.24 -3.79
N TRP A 118 -9.59 25.38 -3.88
CA TRP A 118 -8.52 25.51 -4.87
C TRP A 118 -8.24 24.21 -5.65
N GLY A 119 -9.10 23.19 -5.55
CA GLY A 119 -8.87 21.89 -6.19
C GLY A 119 -8.99 21.88 -7.71
N LYS A 120 -9.49 22.96 -8.35
CA LYS A 120 -9.64 23.02 -9.81
C LYS A 120 -8.31 22.93 -10.57
N ASP A 121 -7.26 23.48 -9.98
CA ASP A 121 -5.92 23.55 -10.60
C ASP A 121 -5.03 22.36 -10.18
N ILE A 122 -5.58 21.42 -9.41
CA ILE A 122 -4.85 20.30 -8.80
C ILE A 122 -5.36 18.99 -9.39
N GLU A 123 -4.46 18.24 -10.02
CA GLU A 123 -4.78 16.95 -10.62
C GLU A 123 -4.79 15.82 -9.59
N SER A 124 -3.85 15.82 -8.64
CA SER A 124 -3.74 14.73 -7.67
C SER A 124 -3.05 15.12 -6.36
N VAL A 125 -3.62 14.64 -5.25
CA VAL A 125 -2.98 14.64 -3.92
C VAL A 125 -2.85 13.19 -3.47
N VAL A 126 -1.61 12.76 -3.22
CA VAL A 126 -1.29 11.37 -2.84
C VAL A 126 -0.89 11.33 -1.37
N PHE A 127 -1.48 10.46 -0.57
CA PHE A 127 -0.98 10.14 0.77
C PHE A 127 -0.11 8.89 0.68
N THR A 128 1.19 9.03 0.97
CA THR A 128 2.15 7.93 1.00
C THR A 128 2.24 7.37 2.42
N VAL A 129 1.68 6.19 2.60
CA VAL A 129 1.69 5.42 3.86
C VAL A 129 2.67 4.26 3.72
N VAL A 130 3.39 3.94 4.80
CA VAL A 130 4.43 2.90 4.75
C VAL A 130 3.93 1.58 5.32
N ASN A 131 3.12 1.62 6.38
CA ASN A 131 2.65 0.41 7.07
C ASN A 131 1.16 0.11 6.86
N VAL A 132 0.80 -1.15 7.12
CA VAL A 132 -0.55 -1.73 6.93
C VAL A 132 -1.59 -1.02 7.80
N GLU A 133 -1.25 -0.71 9.05
CA GLU A 133 -2.18 -0.08 9.99
C GLU A 133 -2.49 1.37 9.60
N GLU A 134 -1.49 2.11 9.13
CA GLU A 134 -1.68 3.45 8.53
C GLU A 134 -2.51 3.36 7.26
N PHE A 135 -2.28 2.37 6.38
CA PHE A 135 -3.10 2.19 5.19
C PHE A 135 -4.57 1.91 5.53
N LYS A 136 -4.85 1.00 6.47
CA LYS A 136 -6.21 0.74 6.99
C LYS A 136 -6.87 2.03 7.47
N LEU A 137 -6.14 2.76 8.30
CA LEU A 137 -6.60 3.99 8.92
C LEU A 137 -6.90 5.07 7.88
N TYR A 138 -5.95 5.38 7.00
CA TYR A 138 -6.13 6.40 5.96
C TYR A 138 -7.21 5.99 4.97
N ASN A 139 -7.29 4.72 4.55
CA ASN A 139 -8.33 4.27 3.62
C ASN A 139 -9.74 4.37 4.22
N ARG A 140 -9.90 4.07 5.53
CA ARG A 140 -11.16 4.29 6.24
C ARG A 140 -11.50 5.78 6.32
N ILE A 141 -10.58 6.60 6.83
CA ILE A 141 -10.81 8.04 7.06
C ILE A 141 -11.02 8.80 5.75
N LEU A 142 -10.33 8.44 4.67
CA LEU A 142 -10.56 9.01 3.33
C LEU A 142 -12.01 8.82 2.90
N GLY A 143 -12.62 7.65 3.13
CA GLY A 143 -14.03 7.42 2.85
C GLY A 143 -15.00 8.30 3.65
N LEU A 144 -14.58 8.77 4.83
CA LEU A 144 -15.38 9.70 5.64
C LEU A 144 -15.37 11.12 5.06
N TYR A 145 -14.22 11.62 4.60
CA TYR A 145 -14.09 12.98 4.07
C TYR A 145 -14.31 13.09 2.56
N PHE A 146 -14.15 11.99 1.82
CA PHE A 146 -14.35 11.88 0.37
C PHE A 146 -15.26 10.67 0.06
N PRO A 147 -16.54 10.69 0.49
CA PRO A 147 -17.44 9.57 0.29
C PRO A 147 -17.67 9.31 -1.21
N ARG A 148 -17.46 8.06 -1.65
CA ARG A 148 -17.55 7.63 -3.06
C ARG A 148 -18.90 7.02 -3.42
N ASN A 149 -19.65 6.56 -2.41
CA ASN A 149 -20.92 5.88 -2.57
C ASN A 149 -21.87 6.20 -1.40
N LYS A 150 -23.14 5.77 -1.52
CA LYS A 150 -24.16 6.04 -0.50
C LYS A 150 -23.83 5.43 0.87
N LYS A 151 -23.17 4.26 0.90
CA LYS A 151 -22.78 3.59 2.15
C LYS A 151 -21.73 4.40 2.91
N GLU A 152 -20.70 4.87 2.21
CA GLU A 152 -19.68 5.76 2.77
C GLU A 152 -20.26 7.10 3.20
N LEU A 153 -21.23 7.63 2.45
CA LEU A 153 -21.92 8.88 2.84
C LEU A 153 -22.72 8.72 4.15
N ILE A 154 -23.37 7.57 4.37
CA ILE A 154 -24.06 7.29 5.64
C ILE A 154 -23.04 7.18 6.77
N THR A 155 -22.00 6.37 6.56
CA THR A 155 -20.91 6.17 7.55
C THR A 155 -20.23 7.49 7.91
N SER A 156 -19.97 8.35 6.93
CA SER A 156 -19.41 9.70 7.10
C SER A 156 -20.25 10.56 8.06
N LYS A 157 -21.58 10.53 7.93
CA LYS A 157 -22.48 11.30 8.81
C LYS A 157 -22.47 10.81 10.26
N GLU A 158 -22.18 9.53 10.47
CA GLU A 158 -22.21 8.89 11.79
C GLU A 158 -20.84 8.94 12.48
N GLU A 159 -19.75 8.72 11.74
CA GLU A 159 -18.39 8.54 12.28
C GLU A 159 -17.49 9.78 12.18
N LEU A 160 -17.89 10.84 11.44
CA LEU A 160 -17.08 12.06 11.42
C LEU A 160 -16.96 12.66 12.83
N PRO A 161 -15.76 13.13 13.22
CA PRO A 161 -15.58 13.82 14.50
C PRO A 161 -16.50 15.04 14.61
N ARG A 162 -17.01 15.32 15.82
CA ARG A 162 -17.89 16.48 16.07
C ARG A 162 -17.23 17.80 15.68
N ASP A 163 -15.92 17.91 15.87
CA ASP A 163 -15.11 19.05 15.42
C ASP A 163 -14.48 18.74 14.06
N THR A 164 -15.10 19.25 13.00
CA THR A 164 -14.59 19.20 11.63
C THR A 164 -13.89 20.50 11.21
N GLY A 165 -13.38 21.28 12.17
CA GLY A 165 -12.67 22.53 11.94
C GLY A 165 -13.52 23.63 11.29
N ASN A 166 -12.89 24.76 10.99
CA ASN A 166 -13.52 25.85 10.24
C ASN A 166 -13.57 25.57 8.72
N GLU A 167 -13.98 26.56 7.93
CA GLU A 167 -14.04 26.49 6.45
C GLU A 167 -12.68 26.15 5.80
N PHE A 168 -11.58 26.39 6.51
CA PHE A 168 -10.21 26.11 6.09
C PHE A 168 -9.64 24.82 6.70
N GLY A 169 -10.38 24.14 7.59
CA GLY A 169 -9.96 22.89 8.24
C GLY A 169 -9.15 23.07 9.53
N GLU A 170 -8.97 24.31 9.98
CA GLU A 170 -8.28 24.66 11.23
C GLU A 170 -9.18 24.32 12.44
N THR A 171 -8.59 23.87 13.54
CA THR A 171 -9.33 23.54 14.77
C THR A 171 -9.92 24.79 15.42
N VAL A 172 -11.23 24.77 15.71
CA VAL A 172 -11.93 25.92 16.32
C VAL A 172 -11.88 25.79 17.84
N ILE A 173 -11.15 26.69 18.50
CA ILE A 173 -11.07 26.75 19.97
C ILE A 173 -12.08 27.81 20.45
N GLU A 174 -13.19 27.38 21.05
CA GLU A 174 -14.22 28.33 21.54
C GLU A 174 -13.68 29.29 22.60
N GLU A 175 -12.74 28.85 23.43
CA GLU A 175 -12.12 29.64 24.51
C GLU A 175 -11.27 30.82 24.02
N ARG A 176 -10.88 30.84 22.73
CA ARG A 176 -10.18 31.98 22.09
C ARG A 176 -11.12 32.99 21.43
N LYS A 177 -12.43 32.73 21.39
CA LYS A 177 -13.44 33.74 21.04
C LYS A 177 -13.71 34.64 22.24
N ILE A 178 -12.70 35.36 22.73
CA ILE A 178 -12.91 36.35 23.78
C ILE A 178 -13.76 37.49 23.20
N ARG A 179 -15.04 37.56 23.62
CA ARG A 179 -15.81 38.80 23.61
C ARG A 179 -15.01 39.83 24.38
N ILE A 180 -14.60 40.92 23.73
CA ILE A 180 -14.25 42.14 24.45
C ILE A 180 -15.57 42.69 25.03
N THR A 181 -16.02 42.15 26.15
CA THR A 181 -16.92 42.89 27.03
C THR A 181 -16.04 43.82 27.84
N ALA A 182 -16.22 45.13 27.65
CA ALA A 182 -15.56 46.16 28.42
C ALA A 182 -15.65 45.85 29.93
N PHE A 183 -14.53 46.01 30.63
CA PHE A 183 -14.44 45.82 32.08
C PHE A 183 -15.45 46.76 32.80
N PRO A 184 -16.30 46.24 33.71
CA PRO A 184 -17.19 47.07 34.50
C PRO A 184 -16.37 47.76 35.61
N GLY A 185 -16.04 49.05 35.44
CA GLY A 185 -15.40 49.80 36.53
C GLY A 185 -14.60 51.07 36.20
N MET A 186 -14.56 51.56 34.96
CA MET A 186 -13.91 52.86 34.68
C MET A 186 -14.95 53.95 34.47
N LYS A 187 -15.09 54.81 35.48
CA LYS A 187 -15.75 56.12 35.40
C LYS A 187 -14.94 57.05 34.48
N ASP A 188 -15.68 57.77 33.64
CA ASP A 188 -15.37 59.02 32.95
C ASP A 188 -13.91 59.47 32.93
N ILE A 189 -13.27 59.33 31.76
CA ILE A 189 -12.08 60.11 31.38
C ILE A 189 -12.43 60.87 30.09
N PRO A 190 -12.18 62.19 30.00
CA PRO A 190 -12.59 63.01 28.87
C PRO A 190 -11.93 62.56 27.56
N THR A 191 -12.74 62.46 26.50
CA THR A 191 -12.30 62.27 25.11
C THR A 191 -11.33 63.37 24.69
N SER A 192 -10.04 63.02 24.57
CA SER A 192 -9.09 63.76 23.75
C SER A 192 -9.30 63.40 22.27
N PRO A 193 -9.27 64.37 21.34
CA PRO A 193 -9.55 64.10 19.93
C PRO A 193 -8.46 63.22 19.30
N ARG A 194 -8.93 62.24 18.52
CA ARG A 194 -8.13 61.31 17.72
C ARG A 194 -7.24 62.11 16.73
N PRO A 195 -5.93 61.83 16.61
CA PRO A 195 -5.14 62.36 15.51
C PRO A 195 -5.72 61.84 14.19
N GLN A 196 -5.93 62.73 13.23
CA GLN A 196 -6.34 62.36 11.87
C GLN A 196 -5.24 61.51 11.21
N PRO A 197 -5.59 60.53 10.35
CA PRO A 197 -4.61 59.84 9.53
C PRO A 197 -3.98 60.82 8.54
N ALA A 198 -2.65 60.78 8.41
CA ALA A 198 -1.92 61.59 7.45
C ALA A 198 -2.35 61.27 6.00
N PRO A 199 -2.32 62.25 5.08
CA PRO A 199 -2.66 62.02 3.68
C PRO A 199 -1.63 61.10 3.00
N ALA A 200 -2.13 60.22 2.12
CA ALA A 200 -1.33 59.31 1.32
C ALA A 200 -0.33 60.07 0.41
N PRO A 201 0.93 59.61 0.28
CA PRO A 201 1.86 60.21 -0.68
C PRO A 201 1.43 59.90 -2.12
N SER A 202 1.51 60.93 -2.95
CA SER A 202 1.16 60.94 -4.37
C SER A 202 2.06 60.02 -5.21
N ALA A 203 1.45 59.41 -6.23
CA ALA A 203 2.11 58.54 -7.21
C ALA A 203 3.22 59.27 -8.00
N PRO A 204 4.38 58.64 -8.26
CA PRO A 204 5.35 59.17 -9.20
C PRO A 204 5.01 58.81 -10.66
N ALA A 205 5.34 59.74 -11.56
CA ALA A 205 5.13 59.72 -13.00
C ALA A 205 6.02 58.68 -13.75
N PRO A 206 5.70 58.33 -15.02
CA PRO A 206 6.27 57.17 -15.72
C PRO A 206 7.68 57.44 -16.28
N VAL A 207 8.58 56.45 -16.13
CA VAL A 207 9.93 56.47 -16.70
C VAL A 207 10.01 55.50 -17.88
N SER A 208 10.59 55.98 -18.99
CA SER A 208 10.72 55.33 -20.30
C SER A 208 11.57 54.04 -20.30
N PRO A 209 11.42 53.14 -21.30
CA PRO A 209 12.11 51.84 -21.32
C PRO A 209 13.54 51.94 -21.85
N PRO A 210 14.52 51.21 -21.28
CA PRO A 210 15.79 50.93 -21.93
C PRO A 210 15.79 49.61 -22.70
N THR A 211 16.64 49.62 -23.71
CA THR A 211 16.76 48.79 -24.90
C THR A 211 17.32 47.37 -24.66
N GLU A 212 17.04 46.52 -25.63
CA GLU A 212 17.35 45.08 -25.77
C GLU A 212 18.79 44.65 -25.39
N ALA A 213 18.88 43.62 -24.54
CA ALA A 213 19.99 42.68 -24.52
C ALA A 213 19.43 41.24 -24.60
N LYS A 214 19.75 40.54 -25.69
CA LYS A 214 19.32 39.17 -25.99
C LYS A 214 19.87 38.18 -24.97
N VAL A 215 19.00 37.71 -24.05
CA VAL A 215 19.23 36.51 -23.23
C VAL A 215 18.91 35.28 -24.11
N PRO A 216 19.74 34.22 -24.10
CA PRO A 216 19.48 33.02 -24.91
C PRO A 216 18.13 32.44 -24.53
N ASN A 217 17.27 32.30 -25.53
CA ASN A 217 15.88 31.88 -25.40
C ASN A 217 15.78 30.36 -25.14
N THR A 218 16.31 29.89 -24.01
CA THR A 218 16.07 28.54 -23.48
C THR A 218 14.71 28.45 -22.77
N PHE A 219 14.08 29.60 -22.52
CA PHE A 219 12.79 29.78 -21.85
C PHE A 219 11.58 29.40 -22.73
N ALA A 220 11.77 29.23 -24.04
CA ALA A 220 10.70 28.98 -25.01
C ALA A 220 10.90 27.71 -25.86
N MET A 221 11.61 26.71 -25.34
CA MET A 221 11.47 25.36 -25.90
C MET A 221 10.45 24.58 -25.08
N MET A 222 9.30 24.35 -25.71
CA MET A 222 8.28 23.42 -25.24
C MET A 222 8.89 22.02 -25.17
N LYS A 223 9.37 21.62 -23.98
CA LYS A 223 9.43 20.20 -23.64
C LYS A 223 8.01 19.80 -23.24
N THR A 224 7.51 18.75 -23.87
CA THR A 224 6.20 18.14 -23.60
C THR A 224 5.95 18.06 -22.11
N ASP A 225 4.73 18.42 -21.68
CA ASP A 225 4.25 18.31 -20.31
C ASP A 225 4.65 16.92 -19.76
N PHE A 226 5.34 16.84 -18.61
CA PHE A 226 5.74 15.57 -18.03
C PHE A 226 4.52 14.68 -17.70
N ASP A 227 3.34 15.27 -17.50
CA ASP A 227 2.09 14.55 -17.35
C ASP A 227 1.53 14.08 -18.71
N GLU A 228 1.74 14.82 -19.81
CA GLU A 228 1.56 14.28 -21.16
C GLU A 228 2.57 13.18 -21.46
N GLU A 229 3.83 13.31 -21.01
CA GLU A 229 4.86 12.29 -21.19
C GLU A 229 4.54 11.04 -20.37
N ARG A 230 3.97 11.19 -19.17
CA ARG A 230 3.47 10.09 -18.34
C ARG A 230 2.24 9.45 -18.95
N LYS A 231 1.30 10.24 -19.48
CA LYS A 231 0.10 9.76 -20.16
C LYS A 231 0.45 9.09 -21.47
N LYS A 232 1.38 9.66 -22.26
CA LYS A 232 1.99 9.03 -23.43
C LYS A 232 2.79 7.79 -23.04
N LYS A 233 3.52 7.78 -21.92
CA LYS A 233 4.25 6.59 -21.44
C LYS A 233 3.28 5.49 -21.04
N LEU A 234 2.22 5.80 -20.32
CA LEU A 234 1.11 4.89 -20.04
C LEU A 234 0.42 4.46 -21.33
N GLU A 235 0.12 5.34 -22.27
CA GLU A 235 -0.52 5.01 -23.55
C GLU A 235 0.38 4.14 -24.43
N ASN A 236 1.68 4.44 -24.48
CA ASN A 236 2.75 3.75 -25.22
C ASN A 236 3.24 2.48 -24.53
N MET A 237 2.92 2.25 -23.25
CA MET A 237 3.17 0.97 -22.60
C MET A 237 2.38 -0.10 -23.34
N SER A 238 3.08 -1.20 -23.62
CA SER A 238 2.47 -2.36 -24.25
C SER A 238 1.27 -2.83 -23.42
N PRO A 239 0.24 -3.42 -24.04
CA PRO A 239 -0.88 -4.02 -23.31
C PRO A 239 -0.41 -4.97 -22.19
N HIS A 240 0.67 -5.71 -22.43
CA HIS A 240 1.30 -6.60 -21.47
C HIS A 240 1.87 -5.87 -20.24
N GLU A 241 2.55 -4.73 -20.40
CA GLU A 241 3.08 -3.98 -19.26
C GLU A 241 1.97 -3.34 -18.41
N LYS A 242 0.89 -2.86 -19.05
CA LYS A 242 -0.30 -2.36 -18.34
C LYS A 242 -0.96 -3.46 -17.51
N GLU A 243 -1.14 -4.63 -18.11
CA GLU A 243 -1.70 -5.80 -17.44
C GLU A 243 -0.83 -6.22 -16.24
N ARG A 244 0.49 -6.21 -16.42
CA ARG A 244 1.45 -6.51 -15.35
C ARG A 244 1.36 -5.54 -14.16
N LEU A 245 1.16 -4.24 -14.41
CA LEU A 245 0.92 -3.25 -13.34
C LEU A 245 -0.40 -3.49 -12.59
N VAL A 246 -1.47 -3.85 -13.32
CA VAL A 246 -2.77 -4.16 -12.71
C VAL A 246 -2.65 -5.42 -11.85
N GLN A 247 -2.02 -6.48 -12.37
CA GLN A 247 -1.77 -7.71 -11.63
C GLN A 247 -0.89 -7.46 -10.39
N GLN A 248 0.12 -6.59 -10.48
CA GLN A 248 0.93 -6.16 -9.34
C GLN A 248 0.08 -5.54 -8.24
N GLN A 249 -0.82 -4.62 -8.60
CA GLN A 249 -1.69 -3.96 -7.63
C GLN A 249 -2.68 -4.95 -7.01
N VAL A 250 -3.24 -5.85 -7.81
CA VAL A 250 -4.13 -6.92 -7.33
C VAL A 250 -3.39 -7.82 -6.35
N TYR A 251 -2.17 -8.23 -6.65
CA TYR A 251 -1.34 -9.05 -5.76
C TYR A 251 -1.09 -8.34 -4.42
N ILE A 252 -0.60 -7.09 -4.46
CA ILE A 252 -0.32 -6.29 -3.25
C ILE A 252 -1.56 -6.18 -2.37
N ASN A 253 -2.74 -5.95 -2.95
CA ASN A 253 -3.99 -5.88 -2.20
C ASN A 253 -4.35 -7.20 -1.51
N HIS A 254 -4.08 -8.34 -2.14
CA HIS A 254 -4.32 -9.66 -1.54
C HIS A 254 -3.30 -10.00 -0.46
N LEU A 255 -2.02 -9.73 -0.68
CA LEU A 255 -0.97 -9.91 0.32
C LEU A 255 -1.26 -9.09 1.59
N TYR A 256 -1.68 -7.85 1.40
CA TYR A 256 -2.14 -6.99 2.49
C TYR A 256 -3.34 -7.60 3.26
N LYS A 257 -4.36 -8.11 2.55
CA LYS A 257 -5.51 -8.78 3.19
C LYS A 257 -5.09 -10.06 3.92
N ALA A 258 -4.15 -10.80 3.35
CA ALA A 258 -3.62 -12.01 3.94
C ALA A 258 -2.92 -11.70 5.26
N GLN A 259 -2.07 -10.68 5.29
CA GLN A 259 -1.36 -10.24 6.49
C GLN A 259 -2.29 -9.67 7.58
N ALA A 260 -3.40 -9.01 7.19
CA ALA A 260 -4.32 -8.39 8.12
C ALA A 260 -5.35 -9.35 8.75
N THR A 261 -5.65 -10.46 8.09
CA THR A 261 -6.70 -11.40 8.52
C THR A 261 -6.12 -12.45 9.47
N ASP A 262 -6.83 -12.73 10.57
CA ASP A 262 -6.58 -13.93 11.38
C ASP A 262 -7.05 -15.16 10.59
N LEU A 263 -6.10 -16.05 10.32
CA LEU A 263 -6.27 -17.26 9.50
C LEU A 263 -5.86 -18.51 10.29
N SER A 264 -5.81 -18.43 11.62
CA SER A 264 -5.37 -19.53 12.49
C SER A 264 -6.30 -20.75 12.40
N ASP A 265 -7.59 -20.53 12.18
CA ASP A 265 -8.59 -21.57 11.89
C ASP A 265 -8.29 -22.29 10.56
N ILE A 266 -7.94 -21.53 9.52
CA ILE A 266 -7.56 -22.07 8.21
C ILE A 266 -6.22 -22.81 8.28
N ALA A 267 -5.26 -22.31 9.05
CA ALA A 267 -3.96 -22.95 9.25
C ALA A 267 -4.13 -24.38 9.81
N ARG A 268 -5.05 -24.57 10.77
CA ARG A 268 -5.37 -25.88 11.36
C ARG A 268 -5.95 -26.88 10.37
N LEU A 269 -6.55 -26.41 9.27
CA LEU A 269 -7.02 -27.29 8.20
C LEU A 269 -5.86 -27.94 7.45
N ASN A 270 -4.63 -27.43 7.57
CA ASN A 270 -3.44 -27.97 6.90
C ASN A 270 -3.69 -28.21 5.40
N VAL A 271 -4.33 -27.23 4.75
CA VAL A 271 -4.58 -27.23 3.29
C VAL A 271 -3.28 -26.98 2.54
N ILE A 272 -2.45 -26.07 3.03
CA ILE A 272 -1.14 -25.75 2.46
C ILE A 272 -0.11 -25.62 3.58
N TYR A 273 1.06 -26.21 3.39
CA TYR A 273 2.18 -26.13 4.33
C TYR A 273 3.51 -26.35 3.62
N GLU A 274 4.58 -25.81 4.21
CA GLU A 274 5.95 -26.13 3.83
C GLU A 274 6.33 -27.50 4.38
N SER A 275 7.02 -28.30 3.58
CA SER A 275 7.54 -29.61 3.97
C SER A 275 9.08 -29.56 4.05
N GLY A 276 9.77 -30.58 3.54
CA GLY A 276 11.23 -30.58 3.44
C GLY A 276 11.74 -29.94 2.16
N LYS A 277 12.87 -30.45 1.68
CA LYS A 277 13.54 -30.00 0.45
C LYS A 277 13.58 -31.11 -0.59
N ASP A 278 13.53 -30.73 -1.86
CA ASP A 278 13.71 -31.68 -2.96
C ASP A 278 15.19 -32.10 -3.11
N ALA A 279 15.48 -33.00 -4.06
CA ALA A 279 16.83 -33.48 -4.33
C ALA A 279 17.84 -32.36 -4.70
N HIS A 280 17.37 -31.16 -5.05
CA HIS A 280 18.19 -30.00 -5.40
C HIS A 280 18.25 -28.96 -4.27
N GLY A 281 17.70 -29.27 -3.08
CA GLY A 281 17.69 -28.37 -1.93
C GLY A 281 16.61 -27.29 -1.98
N ARG A 282 15.65 -27.37 -2.91
CA ARG A 282 14.55 -26.40 -3.06
C ARG A 282 13.43 -26.72 -2.06
N PRO A 283 12.84 -25.71 -1.39
CA PRO A 283 11.70 -25.95 -0.49
C PRO A 283 10.53 -26.59 -1.23
N VAL A 284 9.88 -27.54 -0.56
CA VAL A 284 8.71 -28.27 -1.07
C VAL A 284 7.47 -27.75 -0.37
N VAL A 285 6.52 -27.21 -1.14
CA VAL A 285 5.21 -26.77 -0.65
C VAL A 285 4.17 -27.81 -1.00
N VAL A 286 3.43 -28.29 -0.02
CA VAL A 286 2.38 -29.30 -0.21
C VAL A 286 1.02 -28.65 -0.10
N PHE A 287 0.14 -28.93 -1.07
CA PHE A 287 -1.25 -28.47 -1.09
C PHE A 287 -2.19 -29.67 -1.16
N ILE A 288 -3.10 -29.80 -0.18
CA ILE A 288 -4.04 -30.91 -0.06
C ILE A 288 -5.43 -30.46 -0.51
N GLY A 289 -5.84 -30.90 -1.71
CA GLY A 289 -7.13 -30.53 -2.30
C GLY A 289 -8.33 -31.01 -1.49
N GLN A 290 -8.30 -32.23 -0.94
CA GLN A 290 -9.41 -32.80 -0.16
C GLN A 290 -9.77 -31.99 1.10
N ARG A 291 -8.83 -31.19 1.63
CA ARG A 291 -9.04 -30.38 2.83
C ARG A 291 -9.63 -29.00 2.53
N LEU A 292 -9.92 -28.71 1.26
CA LEU A 292 -10.57 -27.48 0.88
C LEU A 292 -12.01 -27.41 1.42
N PRO A 293 -12.39 -26.29 2.05
CA PRO A 293 -13.75 -26.09 2.51
C PRO A 293 -14.69 -25.89 1.31
N SER A 294 -15.93 -26.38 1.43
CA SER A 294 -16.94 -26.19 0.37
C SER A 294 -17.57 -24.80 0.37
N GLU A 295 -17.43 -24.03 1.45
CA GLU A 295 -18.02 -22.69 1.58
C GLU A 295 -17.16 -21.61 0.90
N ARG A 296 -17.78 -20.74 0.09
CA ARG A 296 -17.09 -19.68 -0.65
C ARG A 296 -16.30 -18.72 0.24
N SER A 297 -16.88 -18.32 1.38
CA SER A 297 -16.23 -17.40 2.32
C SER A 297 -14.92 -17.97 2.88
N GLN A 298 -14.90 -19.29 3.11
CA GLN A 298 -13.75 -20.03 3.61
C GLN A 298 -12.70 -20.25 2.52
N LEU A 299 -13.12 -20.51 1.27
CA LEU A 299 -12.22 -20.60 0.12
C LEU A 299 -11.44 -19.29 -0.11
N ASP A 300 -12.09 -18.13 0.02
CA ASP A 300 -11.40 -16.85 -0.09
C ASP A 300 -10.37 -16.68 1.06
N ARG A 301 -10.65 -17.17 2.27
CA ARG A 301 -9.69 -17.19 3.40
C ARG A 301 -8.53 -18.15 3.14
N VAL A 302 -8.79 -19.34 2.58
CA VAL A 302 -7.74 -20.28 2.12
C VAL A 302 -6.83 -19.63 1.10
N PHE A 303 -7.39 -18.89 0.14
CA PHE A 303 -6.61 -18.18 -0.86
C PHE A 303 -5.67 -17.14 -0.23
N LEU A 304 -6.15 -16.38 0.77
CA LEU A 304 -5.31 -15.45 1.52
C LEU A 304 -4.21 -16.19 2.31
N TYR A 305 -4.54 -17.31 2.95
CA TYR A 305 -3.56 -18.12 3.68
C TYR A 305 -2.48 -18.68 2.74
N MET A 306 -2.87 -19.15 1.56
CA MET A 306 -1.95 -19.57 0.49
C MET A 306 -0.98 -18.44 0.13
N ILE A 307 -1.46 -17.22 -0.08
CA ILE A 307 -0.59 -16.07 -0.36
C ILE A 307 0.39 -15.80 0.78
N ARG A 308 -0.05 -15.90 2.04
CA ARG A 308 0.82 -15.70 3.21
C ARG A 308 1.97 -16.71 3.26
N ILE A 309 1.69 -17.99 2.98
CA ILE A 309 2.73 -19.05 2.95
C ILE A 309 3.63 -18.90 1.71
N MET A 310 3.06 -18.57 0.56
CA MET A 310 3.83 -18.48 -0.68
C MET A 310 4.75 -17.26 -0.72
N ASP A 311 4.35 -16.13 -0.13
CA ASP A 311 5.17 -14.91 -0.07
C ASP A 311 6.47 -15.11 0.74
N THR A 312 6.51 -16.07 1.67
CA THR A 312 7.75 -16.39 2.42
C THR A 312 8.72 -17.27 1.62
N ILE A 313 8.26 -17.89 0.53
CA ILE A 313 9.02 -18.92 -0.21
C ILE A 313 9.36 -18.44 -1.64
N VAL A 314 8.58 -17.51 -2.20
CA VAL A 314 8.66 -17.04 -3.59
C VAL A 314 10.01 -16.44 -4.01
N ASP A 315 10.82 -15.97 -3.05
CA ASP A 315 12.14 -15.38 -3.34
C ASP A 315 13.19 -16.43 -3.77
N ASN A 316 12.92 -17.71 -3.53
CA ASN A 316 13.79 -18.82 -3.92
C ASN A 316 13.09 -19.78 -4.87
N ASN A 317 13.87 -20.51 -5.66
CA ASN A 317 13.34 -21.60 -6.48
C ASN A 317 12.72 -22.68 -5.60
N TYR A 318 11.46 -23.04 -5.85
CA TYR A 318 10.71 -23.98 -5.02
C TYR A 318 9.97 -25.03 -5.87
N VAL A 319 9.49 -26.07 -5.20
CA VAL A 319 8.69 -27.14 -5.81
C VAL A 319 7.34 -27.19 -5.11
N MET A 320 6.27 -27.40 -5.87
CA MET A 320 4.93 -27.55 -5.31
C MET A 320 4.38 -28.96 -5.58
N VAL A 321 3.72 -29.55 -4.59
CA VAL A 321 3.05 -30.85 -4.65
C VAL A 321 1.57 -30.66 -4.35
N TYR A 322 0.73 -30.77 -5.38
CA TYR A 322 -0.73 -30.73 -5.25
C TYR A 322 -1.29 -32.15 -5.16
N VAL A 323 -1.93 -32.46 -4.04
CA VAL A 323 -2.54 -33.76 -3.77
C VAL A 323 -4.03 -33.71 -4.07
N HIS A 324 -4.44 -34.48 -5.07
CA HIS A 324 -5.83 -34.54 -5.54
C HIS A 324 -6.54 -35.86 -5.15
N THR A 325 -5.99 -36.57 -4.17
CA THR A 325 -6.50 -37.88 -3.74
C THR A 325 -7.93 -37.78 -3.19
N ASN A 326 -8.82 -38.69 -3.60
CA ASN A 326 -10.21 -38.78 -3.12
C ASN A 326 -11.05 -37.50 -3.28
N MET A 327 -10.74 -36.64 -4.26
CA MET A 327 -11.62 -35.52 -4.59
C MET A 327 -12.75 -35.96 -5.53
N GLU A 328 -14.00 -35.66 -5.16
CA GLU A 328 -15.15 -35.79 -6.06
C GLU A 328 -15.44 -34.45 -6.76
N ASN A 329 -16.21 -34.46 -7.85
CA ASN A 329 -16.53 -33.24 -8.61
C ASN A 329 -17.21 -32.13 -7.76
N LYS A 330 -17.89 -32.51 -6.67
CA LYS A 330 -18.54 -31.59 -5.73
C LYS A 330 -17.56 -30.87 -4.79
N ASP A 331 -16.34 -31.41 -4.65
CA ASP A 331 -15.29 -30.87 -3.80
C ASP A 331 -14.38 -29.91 -4.57
N THR A 332 -14.58 -29.80 -5.90
CA THR A 332 -13.87 -28.86 -6.75
C THR A 332 -14.41 -27.43 -6.52
N PRO A 333 -13.53 -26.45 -6.23
CA PRO A 333 -13.94 -25.05 -6.06
C PRO A 333 -14.64 -24.48 -7.29
N GLU A 334 -15.32 -23.34 -7.13
CA GLU A 334 -15.92 -22.62 -8.25
C GLU A 334 -14.87 -22.11 -9.24
N PHE A 335 -15.21 -22.09 -10.54
CA PHE A 335 -14.32 -21.61 -11.60
C PHE A 335 -13.80 -20.18 -11.37
N SER A 336 -14.63 -19.29 -10.83
CA SER A 336 -14.25 -17.91 -10.55
C SER A 336 -13.15 -17.80 -9.48
N TRP A 337 -13.20 -18.65 -8.45
CA TRP A 337 -12.17 -18.75 -7.42
C TRP A 337 -10.87 -19.31 -8.01
N MET A 338 -10.99 -20.38 -8.79
CA MET A 338 -9.85 -21.00 -9.46
C MET A 338 -9.12 -20.02 -10.37
N LYS A 339 -9.86 -19.26 -11.21
CA LYS A 339 -9.28 -18.22 -12.07
C LYS A 339 -8.49 -17.16 -11.27
N GLN A 340 -8.97 -16.79 -10.09
CA GLN A 340 -8.27 -15.85 -9.20
C GLN A 340 -6.98 -16.44 -8.65
N VAL A 341 -7.00 -17.71 -8.22
CA VAL A 341 -5.82 -18.44 -7.74
C VAL A 341 -4.78 -18.54 -8.84
N TYR A 342 -5.18 -19.00 -10.03
CA TYR A 342 -4.28 -19.14 -11.18
C TYR A 342 -3.68 -17.81 -11.62
N GLY A 343 -4.46 -16.73 -11.64
CA GLY A 343 -3.96 -15.41 -12.01
C GLY A 343 -2.81 -14.93 -11.13
N ILE A 344 -2.86 -15.18 -9.82
CA ILE A 344 -1.74 -14.83 -8.92
C ILE A 344 -0.60 -15.85 -9.01
N MET A 345 -0.91 -17.14 -9.12
CA MET A 345 0.09 -18.18 -9.28
C MET A 345 0.98 -17.92 -10.49
N ASP A 346 0.39 -17.62 -11.64
CA ASP A 346 1.13 -17.36 -12.87
C ASP A 346 1.90 -16.04 -12.82
N TYR A 347 1.27 -14.94 -12.38
CA TYR A 347 1.89 -13.62 -12.32
C TYR A 347 3.06 -13.52 -11.33
N LYS A 348 2.92 -14.07 -10.12
CA LYS A 348 3.87 -13.83 -9.01
C LYS A 348 4.68 -15.06 -8.65
N TYR A 349 4.06 -16.25 -8.67
CA TYR A 349 4.66 -17.46 -8.14
C TYR A 349 5.22 -18.38 -9.24
N GLY A 350 4.90 -18.11 -10.51
CA GLY A 350 5.21 -18.99 -11.64
C GLY A 350 6.68 -19.02 -12.02
N ASP A 351 7.39 -17.90 -11.92
CA ASP A 351 8.78 -17.80 -12.41
C ASP A 351 9.76 -18.65 -11.59
N HIS A 352 9.67 -18.61 -10.26
CA HIS A 352 10.53 -19.39 -9.34
C HIS A 352 10.01 -20.81 -9.07
N LEU A 353 8.80 -21.14 -9.54
CA LEU A 353 8.33 -22.50 -9.53
C LEU A 353 9.24 -23.34 -10.42
N SER A 354 9.81 -24.41 -9.88
CA SER A 354 10.65 -25.33 -10.65
C SER A 354 9.88 -26.53 -11.20
N ALA A 355 8.94 -27.05 -10.42
CA ALA A 355 8.08 -28.17 -10.79
C ALA A 355 6.79 -28.13 -9.96
N PHE A 356 5.68 -28.49 -10.60
CA PHE A 356 4.36 -28.62 -9.97
C PHE A 356 3.88 -30.06 -10.11
N TYR A 357 4.05 -30.86 -9.07
CA TYR A 357 3.66 -32.27 -9.06
C TYR A 357 2.19 -32.42 -8.69
N VAL A 358 1.40 -33.05 -9.55
CA VAL A 358 0.00 -33.38 -9.27
C VAL A 358 -0.10 -34.86 -8.92
N VAL A 359 -0.34 -35.16 -7.65
CA VAL A 359 -0.46 -36.52 -7.13
C VAL A 359 -1.90 -37.02 -7.27
N HIS A 360 -2.04 -38.22 -7.84
CA HIS A 360 -3.31 -38.90 -8.12
C HIS A 360 -4.29 -38.03 -8.96
N PRO A 361 -3.89 -37.60 -10.18
CA PRO A 361 -4.75 -36.78 -11.01
C PRO A 361 -5.99 -37.55 -11.48
N THR A 362 -7.16 -36.91 -11.39
CA THR A 362 -8.40 -37.42 -11.97
C THR A 362 -8.51 -37.05 -13.44
N PHE A 363 -9.35 -37.79 -14.19
CA PHE A 363 -9.64 -37.48 -15.60
C PHE A 363 -10.21 -36.07 -15.76
N TRP A 364 -11.08 -35.66 -14.84
CA TRP A 364 -11.71 -34.33 -14.87
C TRP A 364 -10.69 -33.21 -14.70
N LEU A 365 -9.67 -33.39 -13.85
CA LEU A 365 -8.59 -32.41 -13.67
C LEU A 365 -7.77 -32.21 -14.96
N LYS A 366 -7.54 -33.27 -15.74
CA LYS A 366 -6.84 -33.17 -17.04
C LYS A 366 -7.68 -32.48 -18.12
N VAL A 367 -8.99 -32.72 -18.14
CA VAL A 367 -9.92 -32.01 -19.03
C VAL A 367 -9.95 -30.51 -18.65
N PHE A 368 -9.95 -30.22 -17.35
CA PHE A 368 -9.98 -28.87 -16.83
C PHE A 368 -8.71 -28.06 -17.11
N GLU A 369 -7.54 -28.70 -17.08
CA GLU A 369 -6.26 -28.12 -17.55
C GLU A 369 -6.41 -27.59 -18.99
N GLY A 370 -6.94 -28.39 -19.92
CA GLY A 370 -7.11 -27.98 -21.32
C GLY A 370 -8.04 -26.77 -21.51
N VAL A 371 -9.06 -26.64 -20.66
CA VAL A 371 -9.97 -25.48 -20.68
C VAL A 371 -9.28 -24.24 -20.12
N ILE A 372 -8.52 -24.36 -19.03
CA ILE A 372 -7.85 -23.22 -18.41
C ILE A 372 -6.64 -22.75 -19.20
N SER A 373 -5.82 -23.66 -19.72
CA SER A 373 -4.66 -23.31 -20.55
C SER A 373 -5.08 -22.53 -21.81
N THR A 374 -6.31 -22.74 -22.29
CA THR A 374 -6.89 -21.96 -23.40
C THR A 374 -7.34 -20.56 -22.98
N LEU A 375 -7.65 -20.33 -21.69
CA LEU A 375 -8.19 -19.07 -21.16
C LEU A 375 -7.15 -18.20 -20.44
N VAL A 376 -6.00 -18.75 -20.09
CA VAL A 376 -4.89 -18.09 -19.40
C VAL A 376 -3.71 -17.99 -20.37
N VAL A 377 -3.18 -16.79 -20.57
CA VAL A 377 -2.37 -16.42 -21.74
C VAL A 377 -0.87 -16.73 -21.57
N ASN A 378 -0.40 -17.18 -20.40
CA ASN A 378 1.02 -17.40 -20.13
C ASN A 378 1.36 -18.87 -19.79
N ASP A 379 2.49 -19.34 -20.31
CA ASP A 379 2.89 -20.77 -20.34
C ASP A 379 3.93 -21.15 -19.26
N SER A 380 4.39 -20.17 -18.46
CA SER A 380 5.46 -20.36 -17.46
C SER A 380 5.07 -21.37 -16.38
N PHE A 381 3.80 -21.38 -15.95
CA PHE A 381 3.30 -22.33 -14.96
C PHE A 381 3.04 -23.72 -15.55
N TRP A 382 2.31 -23.81 -16.67
CA TRP A 382 1.82 -25.09 -17.22
C TRP A 382 2.92 -25.99 -17.75
N SER A 383 3.96 -25.41 -18.36
CA SER A 383 5.15 -26.16 -18.79
C SER A 383 5.87 -26.91 -17.66
N LYS A 384 5.55 -26.62 -16.39
CA LYS A 384 6.19 -27.19 -15.20
C LYS A 384 5.30 -28.22 -14.48
N VAL A 385 4.07 -28.44 -14.96
CA VAL A 385 3.13 -29.40 -14.37
C VAL A 385 3.55 -30.83 -14.70
N ARG A 386 3.61 -31.69 -13.68
CA ARG A 386 4.02 -33.10 -13.79
C ARG A 386 3.00 -33.98 -13.09
N TYR A 387 2.37 -34.87 -13.86
CA TYR A 387 1.38 -35.80 -13.34
C TYR A 387 2.02 -37.03 -12.70
N VAL A 388 1.65 -37.29 -11.45
CA VAL A 388 2.18 -38.36 -10.61
C VAL A 388 1.03 -39.30 -10.26
N PRO A 389 0.73 -40.31 -11.10
CA PRO A 389 -0.29 -41.31 -10.81
C PRO A 389 0.12 -42.29 -9.70
N LYS A 390 1.44 -42.42 -9.42
CA LYS A 390 2.03 -43.29 -8.41
C LYS A 390 3.02 -42.53 -7.55
N LEU A 391 3.01 -42.70 -6.23
CA LEU A 391 3.93 -41.98 -5.34
C LEU A 391 5.40 -42.29 -5.61
N GLU A 392 5.72 -43.47 -6.14
CA GLU A 392 7.09 -43.84 -6.54
C GLU A 392 7.75 -42.81 -7.46
N LEU A 393 6.99 -42.25 -8.40
CA LEU A 393 7.48 -41.24 -9.34
C LEU A 393 7.77 -39.90 -8.65
N LEU A 394 7.03 -39.59 -7.58
CA LEU A 394 7.36 -38.43 -6.73
C LEU A 394 8.70 -38.66 -6.03
N TYR A 395 8.91 -39.89 -5.54
CA TYR A 395 10.11 -40.28 -4.78
C TYR A 395 11.38 -40.42 -5.63
N GLU A 396 11.28 -40.30 -6.96
CA GLU A 396 12.45 -40.14 -7.82
C GLU A 396 13.03 -38.72 -7.74
N SER A 397 12.19 -37.72 -7.41
CA SER A 397 12.58 -36.31 -7.39
C SER A 397 12.66 -35.72 -5.98
N ILE A 398 11.94 -36.28 -5.02
CA ILE A 398 11.87 -35.81 -3.63
C ILE A 398 12.05 -36.99 -2.69
N ASP A 399 12.98 -36.90 -1.75
CA ASP A 399 13.19 -37.96 -0.77
C ASP A 399 11.89 -38.19 0.06
N PRO A 400 11.45 -39.44 0.28
CA PRO A 400 10.24 -39.74 1.06
C PRO A 400 10.19 -39.08 2.44
N ASP A 401 11.32 -38.85 3.09
CA ASP A 401 11.37 -38.18 4.40
C ASP A 401 11.20 -36.64 4.31
N GLN A 402 11.42 -36.08 3.12
CA GLN A 402 11.31 -34.65 2.83
C GLN A 402 9.92 -34.22 2.32
N VAL A 403 9.02 -35.17 2.07
CA VAL A 403 7.63 -34.88 1.67
C VAL A 403 6.65 -35.59 2.61
N ILE A 404 6.09 -34.81 3.53
CA ILE A 404 5.10 -35.31 4.49
C ILE A 404 3.74 -35.26 3.81
N LEU A 405 3.15 -36.41 3.51
CA LEU A 405 1.79 -36.51 2.99
C LEU A 405 0.83 -37.07 4.05
N PRO A 406 -0.48 -36.79 3.97
CA PRO A 406 -1.49 -37.43 4.82
C PRO A 406 -1.53 -38.96 4.62
N GLU A 407 -1.86 -39.72 5.68
CA GLU A 407 -1.93 -41.19 5.61
C GLU A 407 -2.89 -41.71 4.54
N GLU A 408 -3.97 -40.98 4.30
CA GLU A 408 -5.01 -41.30 3.33
C GLU A 408 -4.43 -41.39 1.91
N VAL A 409 -3.40 -40.59 1.60
CA VAL A 409 -2.74 -40.58 0.29
C VAL A 409 -1.97 -41.88 0.08
N TYR A 410 -1.23 -42.34 1.09
CA TYR A 410 -0.51 -43.61 1.03
C TYR A 410 -1.47 -44.80 0.94
N LYS A 411 -2.55 -44.80 1.73
CA LYS A 411 -3.57 -45.85 1.70
C LYS A 411 -4.23 -45.95 0.32
N TYR A 412 -4.51 -44.81 -0.31
CA TYR A 412 -5.03 -44.76 -1.67
C TYR A 412 -4.03 -45.28 -2.70
N ASP A 413 -2.77 -44.83 -2.66
CA ASP A 413 -1.73 -45.27 -3.59
C ASP A 413 -1.51 -46.79 -3.50
N VAL A 414 -1.46 -47.36 -2.30
CA VAL A 414 -1.35 -48.83 -2.12
C VAL A 414 -2.56 -49.56 -2.69
N LYS A 415 -3.77 -49.01 -2.54
CA LYS A 415 -5.00 -49.61 -3.05
C LYS A 415 -5.05 -49.62 -4.58
N GLU A 416 -4.70 -48.51 -5.22
CA GLU A 416 -4.81 -48.36 -6.68
C GLU A 416 -3.58 -48.88 -7.44
N ASN A 417 -2.38 -48.76 -6.84
CA ASN A 417 -1.11 -49.00 -7.53
C ASN A 417 -0.28 -50.17 -6.94
N GLY A 418 -0.68 -50.74 -5.80
CA GLY A 418 0.04 -51.80 -5.10
C GLY A 418 1.09 -51.28 -4.10
N VAL A 419 1.71 -52.19 -3.34
CA VAL A 419 2.69 -51.82 -2.30
C VAL A 419 4.03 -51.42 -2.93
N SER A 420 4.49 -50.19 -2.66
CA SER A 420 5.82 -49.71 -3.07
C SER A 420 6.92 -50.11 -2.07
N SER A 421 8.11 -50.42 -2.60
CA SER A 421 9.34 -50.64 -1.82
C SER A 421 9.94 -49.36 -1.21
N ARG A 422 9.49 -48.17 -1.66
CA ARG A 422 10.00 -46.85 -1.21
C ARG A 422 9.07 -46.14 -0.24
N HIS A 423 7.99 -46.76 0.24
CA HIS A 423 7.17 -46.15 1.27
C HIS A 423 7.96 -45.99 2.58
N PRO A 424 7.95 -44.81 3.21
CA PRO A 424 8.65 -44.60 4.45
C PRO A 424 8.02 -45.45 5.56
N VAL A 425 8.82 -46.30 6.20
CA VAL A 425 8.42 -47.07 7.39
C VAL A 425 8.40 -46.11 8.58
N ARG A 426 7.34 -45.33 8.77
CA ARG A 426 7.26 -44.42 9.93
C ARG A 426 6.79 -45.14 11.18
N ARG A 427 7.70 -45.21 12.18
CA ARG A 427 7.38 -45.49 13.59
C ARG A 427 6.43 -44.40 14.08
N GLY A 428 5.23 -44.80 14.51
CA GLY A 428 4.24 -43.88 15.06
C GLY A 428 4.81 -43.06 16.22
N SER A 429 4.39 -41.78 16.29
CA SER A 429 4.45 -40.81 17.41
C SER A 429 5.14 -39.46 17.15
N GLN A 430 5.83 -39.20 16.02
CA GLN A 430 6.47 -37.89 15.83
C GLN A 430 5.65 -36.84 15.08
N ALA A 431 4.62 -37.23 14.33
CA ALA A 431 3.82 -36.30 13.52
C ALA A 431 2.94 -35.34 14.33
N GLU A 432 2.62 -35.66 15.59
CA GLU A 432 1.82 -34.77 16.46
C GLU A 432 2.67 -33.74 17.22
N SER A 433 4.00 -33.92 17.29
CA SER A 433 4.87 -33.06 18.12
C SER A 433 5.36 -31.80 17.40
N LEU A 434 5.54 -31.84 16.07
CA LEU A 434 6.02 -30.69 15.29
C LEU A 434 4.91 -29.71 14.90
N VAL A 435 3.63 -30.10 15.05
CA VAL A 435 2.45 -29.30 14.68
C VAL A 435 2.01 -28.36 15.81
N ASN A 436 2.52 -28.52 17.04
CA ASN A 436 2.09 -27.74 18.20
C ASN A 436 3.03 -26.57 18.57
N ASP A 437 4.17 -26.40 17.89
CA ASP A 437 5.18 -25.37 18.21
C ASP A 437 5.34 -24.26 17.13
N LEU A 438 4.34 -24.09 16.25
CA LEU A 438 4.19 -22.94 15.34
C LEU A 438 2.76 -22.39 15.44
#